data_AF-A0A142FHG3-F1
#
_entry.id   AF-A0A142FHG3-F1
#
_cell.length_a   1.000
_cell.length_b   1.000
_cell.length_c   1.000
_cell.angle_alpha   90.00
_cell.angle_beta   90.00
_cell.angle_gamma   90.00
#
_symmetry.space_group_name_H-M   'P 1'
#
loop_
_entity.id
_entity.type
_entity.pdbx_description
1 polymer ?
#
loop_
_entity_poly.entity_id
_entity_poly.type
_entity_poly.pdbx_seq_one_letter_code
_entity_poly.pdbx_strand_id
1 'polypeptide(L)'
;ASPTPPYLKWAESLHSLLDDQDGILLFRTFLKQEECADMLDFWFACSGFRKLEASEVTEEKKVKLAKLIYKKYILDNNGIVSRQIKPATKSFIRDCVMKLHIDPAMFDQAQTEIQTMMEENTYPLFLKSDLYLEYTRTGGESPKLYSDQSSVSGNGKGI
;
A
#
# COMPACT_ATOMS: atom_id res chain seq x y z
N ALA A 1 2.99 -7.24 -33.21
CA ALA A 1 2.93 -8.00 -31.94
C ALA A 1 1.98 -7.27 -31.02
N SER A 2 1.03 -7.98 -30.40
CA SER A 2 0.17 -7.38 -29.37
C SER A 2 1.01 -7.09 -28.12
N PRO A 3 0.77 -5.98 -27.40
CA PRO A 3 1.51 -5.68 -26.18
C PRO A 3 1.29 -6.78 -25.14
N THR A 4 2.34 -7.15 -24.42
CA THR A 4 2.25 -8.07 -23.28
C THR A 4 1.28 -7.48 -22.24
N PRO A 5 0.24 -8.23 -21.83
CA PRO A 5 -0.70 -7.75 -20.82
C PRO A 5 0.00 -7.31 -19.53
N PRO A 6 -0.39 -6.18 -18.90
CA PRO A 6 0.28 -5.65 -17.72
C PRO A 6 0.42 -6.66 -16.56
N TYR A 7 -0.61 -7.49 -16.36
CA TYR A 7 -0.63 -8.49 -15.28
C TYR A 7 0.45 -9.56 -15.38
N LEU A 8 1.02 -9.82 -16.57
CA LEU A 8 2.15 -10.74 -16.68
C LEU A 8 3.44 -10.12 -16.10
N LYS A 9 3.61 -8.81 -16.24
CA LYS A 9 4.75 -8.08 -15.67
C LYS A 9 4.66 -7.98 -14.15
N TRP A 10 3.46 -8.03 -13.59
CA TRP A 10 3.26 -8.01 -12.14
C TRP A 10 3.93 -9.17 -11.43
N ALA A 11 4.22 -10.29 -12.10
CA ALA A 11 4.95 -11.42 -11.52
C ALA A 11 6.47 -11.26 -11.58
N GLU A 12 6.99 -10.32 -12.36
CA GLU A 12 8.43 -10.10 -12.54
C GLU A 12 9.04 -9.33 -11.36
N SER A 13 8.31 -8.35 -10.81
CA SER A 13 8.74 -7.59 -9.65
C SER A 13 7.58 -6.86 -8.97
N LEU A 14 7.72 -6.62 -7.67
CA LEU A 14 6.79 -5.75 -6.93
C LEU A 14 6.75 -4.35 -7.58
N HIS A 15 7.87 -3.86 -8.11
CA HIS A 15 7.91 -2.57 -8.80
C HIS A 15 6.97 -2.53 -10.02
N SER A 16 7.01 -3.56 -10.87
CA SER A 16 6.10 -3.70 -12.02
C SER A 16 4.64 -3.75 -11.60
N LEU A 17 4.33 -4.37 -10.46
CA LEU A 17 2.98 -4.40 -9.88
C LEU A 17 2.55 -3.01 -9.37
N LEU A 18 3.45 -2.27 -8.73
CA LEU A 18 3.17 -0.95 -8.14
C LEU A 18 3.26 0.21 -9.14
N ASP A 19 3.67 -0.03 -10.38
CA ASP A 19 3.64 0.94 -11.49
C ASP A 19 2.32 0.86 -12.28
N ASP A 20 1.49 -0.17 -12.03
CA ASP A 20 0.22 -0.39 -12.71
C ASP A 20 -0.98 -0.13 -11.78
N GLN A 21 -1.97 0.64 -12.24
CA GLN A 21 -3.10 1.04 -11.42
C GLN A 21 -3.98 -0.13 -10.98
N ASP A 22 -4.23 -1.10 -11.85
CA ASP A 22 -5.03 -2.28 -11.53
C ASP A 22 -4.25 -3.21 -10.61
N GLY A 23 -2.94 -3.32 -10.84
CA GLY A 23 -2.00 -4.03 -9.97
C GLY A 23 -2.04 -3.52 -8.53
N ILE A 24 -1.92 -2.21 -8.35
CA ILE A 24 -2.04 -1.55 -7.04
C ILE A 24 -3.41 -1.85 -6.40
N LEU A 25 -4.50 -1.72 -7.16
CA LEU A 25 -5.85 -1.93 -6.65
C LEU A 25 -6.07 -3.38 -6.17
N LEU A 26 -5.65 -4.35 -6.98
CA LEU A 26 -5.82 -5.76 -6.68
C LEU A 26 -4.93 -6.19 -5.51
N PHE A 27 -3.68 -5.73 -5.49
CA PHE A 27 -2.76 -5.99 -4.37
C PHE A 27 -3.25 -5.36 -3.07
N ARG A 28 -3.74 -4.10 -3.12
CA ARG A 28 -4.36 -3.46 -1.96
C ARG A 28 -5.57 -4.24 -1.46
N THR A 29 -6.38 -4.81 -2.36
CA THR A 29 -7.54 -5.63 -1.99
C THR A 29 -7.10 -6.90 -1.27
N PHE A 30 -6.08 -7.59 -1.78
CA PHE A 30 -5.46 -8.73 -1.11
C PHE A 30 -4.92 -8.33 0.28
N LEU A 31 -4.15 -7.25 0.40
CA LEU A 31 -3.59 -6.81 1.68
C LEU A 31 -4.67 -6.40 2.70
N LYS A 32 -5.87 -5.98 2.26
CA LYS A 32 -6.99 -5.75 3.17
C LYS A 32 -7.53 -7.05 3.77
N GLN A 33 -7.57 -8.13 2.98
CA GLN A 33 -7.96 -9.47 3.46
C GLN A 33 -6.95 -9.99 4.48
N GLU A 34 -5.67 -9.67 4.28
CA GLU A 34 -4.56 -9.99 5.19
C GLU A 34 -4.37 -8.94 6.32
N GLU A 35 -5.33 -8.03 6.51
CA GLU A 35 -5.32 -6.97 7.53
C GLU A 35 -4.03 -6.13 7.60
N CYS A 36 -3.36 -5.94 6.46
CA CYS A 36 -2.03 -5.33 6.38
C CYS A 36 -1.88 -4.28 5.27
N ALA A 37 -2.99 -3.78 4.71
CA ALA A 37 -3.01 -2.73 3.69
C ALA A 37 -2.31 -1.43 4.10
N ASP A 38 -2.17 -1.16 5.41
CA ASP A 38 -1.44 0.00 5.93
C ASP A 38 0.04 0.00 5.50
N MET A 39 0.65 -1.15 5.21
CA MET A 39 2.03 -1.25 4.74
C MET A 39 2.19 -0.66 3.34
N LEU A 40 1.24 -0.96 2.45
CA LEU A 40 1.22 -0.37 1.11
C LEU A 40 0.89 1.13 1.16
N ASP A 41 -0.06 1.53 2.00
CA ASP A 41 -0.39 2.94 2.19
C ASP A 41 0.79 3.75 2.72
N PHE A 42 1.53 3.21 3.69
CA PHE A 42 2.75 3.83 4.19
C PHE A 42 3.82 3.92 3.11
N TRP A 43 4.05 2.87 2.34
CA TRP A 43 5.02 2.89 1.24
C TRP A 43 4.71 4.01 0.24
N PHE A 44 3.44 4.21 -0.15
CA PHE A 44 3.04 5.32 -1.01
C PHE A 44 3.14 6.68 -0.33
N ALA A 45 2.84 6.77 0.97
CA ALA A 45 3.00 8.01 1.73
C ALA A 45 4.46 8.47 1.74
N CYS A 46 5.42 7.55 1.89
CA CYS A 46 6.85 7.84 1.79
C CYS A 46 7.25 8.30 0.39
N SER A 47 6.82 7.59 -0.66
CA SER A 47 7.04 8.00 -2.06
C SER A 47 6.49 9.40 -2.36
N GLY A 48 5.28 9.70 -1.89
CA GLY A 48 4.65 11.01 -2.05
C GLY A 48 5.39 12.10 -1.28
N PHE A 49 5.86 11.79 -0.07
CA PHE A 49 6.64 12.72 0.75
C PHE A 49 7.97 13.09 0.09
N ARG A 50 8.71 12.10 -0.44
CA ARG A 50 9.99 12.35 -1.12
C ARG A 50 9.84 13.25 -2.34
N LYS A 51 8.75 13.09 -3.09
CA LYS A 51 8.43 13.93 -4.27
C LYS A 51 8.13 15.40 -3.92
N LEU A 52 7.93 15.76 -2.64
CA LEU A 52 7.75 17.16 -2.23
C LEU A 52 9.00 18.01 -2.43
N GLU A 53 10.19 17.40 -2.57
CA GLU A 53 11.42 18.10 -2.89
C GLU A 53 11.32 18.87 -4.22
N ALA A 54 10.69 18.26 -5.23
CA ALA A 54 10.52 18.83 -6.56
C ALA A 54 9.25 19.69 -6.70
N SER A 55 8.52 19.95 -5.60
CA SER A 55 7.23 20.64 -5.60
C SER A 55 7.29 21.98 -4.86
N GLU A 56 6.49 22.96 -5.27
CA GLU A 56 6.36 24.28 -4.63
C GLU A 56 5.57 24.25 -3.30
N VAL A 57 5.76 23.21 -2.49
CA VAL A 57 5.08 23.03 -1.21
C VAL A 57 5.85 23.72 -0.10
N THR A 58 5.15 24.51 0.72
CA THR A 58 5.76 25.25 1.83
C THR A 58 6.34 24.32 2.89
N GLU A 59 7.41 24.76 3.58
CA GLU A 59 8.03 24.01 4.68
C GLU A 59 7.02 23.63 5.78
N GLU A 60 6.08 24.53 6.10
CA GLU A 60 5.01 24.25 7.06
C GLU A 60 4.15 23.06 6.65
N LYS A 61 3.84 22.92 5.36
CA LYS A 61 3.07 21.78 4.83
C LYS A 61 3.90 20.50 4.89
N LYS A 62 5.20 20.56 4.56
CA LYS A 62 6.12 19.41 4.69
C LYS A 62 6.19 18.93 6.15
N VAL A 63 6.38 19.84 7.11
CA VAL A 63 6.37 19.54 8.55
C VAL A 63 5.06 18.88 8.99
N LYS A 64 3.90 19.42 8.55
CA LYS A 64 2.59 18.85 8.88
C LYS A 64 2.44 17.42 8.33
N LEU A 65 2.83 17.19 7.08
CA LEU A 65 2.78 15.87 6.45
C LEU A 65 3.71 14.87 7.14
N ALA A 66 4.95 15.28 7.46
CA ALA A 66 5.90 14.42 8.17
C ALA A 66 5.34 13.98 9.54
N LYS A 67 4.75 14.92 10.30
CA LYS A 67 4.07 14.63 11.58
C LYS A 67 2.90 13.67 11.43
N LEU A 68 2.09 13.83 10.36
CA LEU A 68 0.96 12.94 10.08
C LEU A 68 1.42 11.52 9.76
N ILE A 69 2.43 11.36 8.89
CA ILE A 69 3.00 10.05 8.54
C ILE A 69 3.58 9.37 9.79
N TYR A 70 4.40 10.09 10.56
CA TYR A 70 4.97 9.59 11.81
C TYR A 70 3.89 9.15 12.80
N LYS A 71 2.89 10.00 13.06
CA LYS A 71 1.81 9.69 14.01
C LYS A 71 0.98 8.48 13.56
N LYS A 72 0.67 8.37 12.26
CA LYS A 72 -0.18 7.31 11.74
C LYS A 72 0.51 5.94 11.74
N TYR A 73 1.79 5.88 11.37
CA TYR A 73 2.43 4.61 11.03
C TYR A 73 3.57 4.19 11.96
N ILE A 74 4.22 5.14 12.64
CA ILE A 74 5.48 4.89 13.36
C ILE A 74 5.31 5.01 14.87
N LEU A 75 4.53 5.99 15.34
CA LEU A 75 4.40 6.34 16.75
C LEU A 75 3.84 5.18 17.60
N ASP A 76 2.83 4.47 17.11
CA ASP A 76 2.29 3.29 17.79
C ASP A 76 3.15 2.06 17.47
N ASN A 77 3.85 1.54 18.47
CA ASN A 77 4.69 0.35 18.34
C ASN A 77 3.88 -0.93 18.05
N ASN A 78 2.57 -0.92 18.33
CA ASN A 78 1.67 -2.03 18.02
C ASN A 78 1.10 -1.92 16.60
N GLY A 79 1.35 -0.83 15.85
CA GLY A 79 0.93 -0.72 14.46
C GLY A 79 1.67 -1.71 13.56
N ILE A 80 0.99 -2.29 12.57
CA ILE A 80 1.59 -3.30 11.68
C ILE A 80 2.84 -2.78 10.98
N VAL A 81 2.82 -1.53 10.51
CA VAL A 81 3.96 -0.86 9.91
C VAL A 81 5.10 -0.69 10.92
N SER A 82 4.82 -0.16 12.11
CA SER A 82 5.84 0.08 13.14
C SER A 82 6.54 -1.20 13.61
N ARG A 83 5.87 -2.35 13.56
CA ARG A 83 6.47 -3.65 13.91
C ARG A 83 7.48 -4.14 12.88
N GLN A 84 7.34 -3.76 11.61
CA GLN A 84 8.26 -4.17 10.54
C GLN A 84 9.48 -3.24 10.42
N ILE A 85 9.46 -2.08 11.08
CA ILE A 85 10.53 -1.08 11.00
C ILE A 85 11.50 -1.24 12.16
N LYS A 86 12.80 -1.26 11.84
CA LYS A 86 13.89 -1.42 12.80
C LYS A 86 13.89 -0.30 13.84
N PRO A 87 14.24 -0.58 15.11
CA PRO A 87 14.26 0.43 16.18
C PRO A 87 15.12 1.66 15.86
N ALA A 88 16.27 1.48 15.21
CA ALA A 88 17.16 2.58 14.82
C ALA A 88 16.48 3.53 13.81
N THR A 89 15.81 2.97 12.80
CA THR A 89 15.04 3.71 11.79
C THR A 89 13.90 4.50 12.43
N LYS A 90 13.14 3.88 13.36
CA LYS A 90 12.08 4.58 14.12
C LYS A 90 12.63 5.72 14.98
N SER A 91 13.78 5.52 15.62
CA SER A 91 14.44 6.55 16.44
C SER A 91 14.89 7.74 15.58
N PHE A 92 15.48 7.48 14.42
CA PHE A 92 15.89 8.52 13.47
C PHE A 92 14.69 9.36 13.01
N ILE A 93 13.61 8.72 12.54
CA ILE A 93 12.39 9.42 12.10
C ILE A 93 11.79 10.27 13.23
N ARG A 94 11.69 9.70 14.44
CA ARG A 94 11.20 10.44 15.61
C ARG A 94 12.03 11.70 15.84
N ASP A 95 13.36 11.58 15.84
CA ASP A 95 14.23 12.69 16.14
C ASP A 95 14.12 13.80 15.09
N CYS A 96 14.03 13.46 13.79
CA CYS A 96 13.74 14.41 12.71
C CYS A 96 12.42 15.17 12.95
N VAL A 97 11.34 14.46 13.30
CA VAL A 97 10.02 15.07 13.55
C VAL A 97 10.04 15.97 14.80
N MET A 98 10.68 15.54 15.88
CA MET A 98 10.72 16.29 17.14
C MET A 98 11.60 17.54 17.06
N LYS A 99 12.72 17.45 16.33
CA LYS A 99 13.64 18.58 16.12
C LYS A 99 13.25 19.48 14.95
N LEU A 100 12.16 19.14 14.23
CA LEU A 100 11.72 19.82 13.01
C LEU A 100 12.79 19.83 11.90
N HIS A 101 13.68 18.85 11.90
CA HIS A 101 14.67 18.64 10.84
C HIS A 101 14.02 17.76 9.77
N ILE A 102 13.22 18.37 8.91
CA ILE A 102 12.45 17.68 7.89
C ILE A 102 13.29 17.56 6.62
N ASP A 103 13.69 16.33 6.32
CA ASP A 103 14.44 15.99 5.12
C ASP A 103 13.54 15.16 4.19
N PRO A 104 13.48 15.44 2.88
CA PRO A 104 12.66 14.66 1.93
C PRO A 104 12.94 13.15 1.94
N ALA A 105 14.17 12.75 2.28
CA ALA A 105 14.61 11.37 2.35
C ALA A 105 14.47 10.73 3.75
N MET A 106 13.88 11.43 4.73
CA MET A 106 13.83 10.97 6.12
C MET A 106 13.07 9.65 6.34
N PHE A 107 12.24 9.24 5.38
CA PHE A 107 11.46 8.00 5.42
C PHE A 107 12.03 6.88 4.54
N ASP A 108 13.12 7.11 3.81
CA ASP A 108 13.63 6.19 2.78
C ASP A 108 13.98 4.82 3.37
N GLN A 109 14.69 4.81 4.49
CA GLN A 109 15.07 3.58 5.15
C GLN A 109 13.85 2.78 5.63
N ALA A 110 12.83 3.45 6.18
CA ALA A 110 11.59 2.79 6.60
C ALA A 110 10.78 2.27 5.41
N GLN A 111 10.76 3.03 4.31
CA GLN A 111 10.10 2.61 3.08
C GLN A 111 10.77 1.35 2.50
N THR A 112 12.11 1.30 2.47
CA THR A 112 12.86 0.12 2.03
C THR A 112 12.55 -1.09 2.90
N GLU A 113 12.53 -0.93 4.23
CA GLU A 113 12.20 -2.04 5.14
C GLU A 113 10.79 -2.59 4.90
N ILE A 114 9.81 -1.71 4.66
CA ILE A 114 8.44 -2.13 4.32
C ILE A 114 8.36 -2.76 2.93
N GLN A 115 9.11 -2.25 1.95
CA GLN A 115 9.19 -2.84 0.62
C GLN A 115 9.75 -4.25 0.68
N THR A 116 10.89 -4.45 1.35
CA THR A 116 11.50 -5.77 1.53
C THR A 116 10.53 -6.73 2.20
N MET A 117 9.85 -6.29 3.26
CA MET A 117 8.84 -7.13 3.92
C MET A 117 7.73 -7.53 2.92
N MET A 118 7.24 -6.62 2.10
CA MET A 118 6.20 -6.94 1.11
C MET A 118 6.72 -7.92 0.06
N GLU A 119 7.94 -7.71 -0.46
CA GLU A 119 8.60 -8.55 -1.47
C GLU A 119 8.86 -9.98 -0.95
N GLU A 120 9.22 -10.13 0.32
CA GLU A 120 9.54 -11.43 0.92
C GLU A 120 8.28 -12.18 1.40
N ASN A 121 7.19 -11.48 1.69
CA ASN A 121 6.02 -12.07 2.35
C ASN A 121 4.73 -11.92 1.54
N THR A 122 4.17 -10.71 1.47
CA THR A 122 2.81 -10.50 0.95
C THR A 122 2.72 -10.57 -0.57
N TYR A 123 3.76 -10.14 -1.29
CA TYR A 123 3.78 -10.13 -2.75
C TYR A 123 3.83 -11.56 -3.35
N PRO A 124 4.69 -12.48 -2.87
CA PRO A 124 4.66 -13.87 -3.32
C PRO A 124 3.33 -14.59 -3.00
N LEU A 125 2.68 -14.23 -1.89
CA LEU A 125 1.36 -14.77 -1.53
C LEU A 125 0.26 -14.21 -2.44
N PHE A 126 0.30 -12.91 -2.74
CA PHE A 126 -0.60 -12.28 -3.70
C PHE A 126 -0.55 -12.97 -5.08
N LEU A 127 0.65 -13.25 -5.60
CA LEU A 127 0.81 -13.93 -6.90
C LEU A 127 0.28 -15.37 -6.91
N LYS A 128 0.04 -15.97 -5.75
CA LYS A 128 -0.57 -17.30 -5.59
C LYS A 128 -2.04 -17.24 -5.15
N SER A 129 -2.55 -16.05 -4.89
CA SER A 129 -3.92 -15.86 -4.39
C SER A 129 -4.94 -16.06 -5.51
N ASP A 130 -6.14 -16.53 -5.14
CA ASP A 130 -7.25 -16.65 -6.06
C ASP A 130 -7.61 -15.32 -6.74
N LEU A 131 -7.40 -14.19 -6.05
CA LEU A 131 -7.59 -12.84 -6.60
C LEU A 131 -6.76 -12.61 -7.87
N TYR A 132 -5.45 -12.87 -7.80
CA TYR A 132 -4.54 -12.68 -8.93
C TYR A 132 -4.75 -13.77 -10.00
N LEU A 133 -4.90 -15.03 -9.59
CA LEU A 133 -5.09 -16.14 -10.53
C LEU A 133 -6.41 -16.01 -11.31
N GLU A 134 -7.48 -15.51 -10.69
CA GLU A 134 -8.74 -15.20 -11.38
C GLU A 134 -8.55 -14.06 -12.38
N TYR A 135 -7.94 -12.95 -11.95
CA TYR A 135 -7.73 -11.77 -12.79
C TYR A 135 -6.94 -12.09 -14.06
N THR A 136 -5.89 -12.92 -13.92
CA THR A 136 -5.09 -13.36 -15.08
C THR A 136 -5.87 -14.31 -15.98
N ARG A 137 -6.73 -15.19 -15.43
CA ARG A 137 -7.56 -16.12 -16.20
C ARG A 137 -8.65 -15.44 -17.00
N THR A 138 -9.25 -14.36 -16.47
CA THR A 138 -10.27 -13.56 -17.16
C THR A 138 -9.68 -12.53 -18.13
N GLY A 139 -8.35 -12.49 -18.29
CA GLY A 139 -7.69 -11.56 -19.21
C GLY A 139 -7.66 -10.11 -18.71
N GLY A 140 -7.70 -9.91 -17.38
CA GLY A 140 -7.67 -8.59 -16.76
C GLY A 140 -9.05 -8.00 -16.48
N GLU A 141 -10.12 -8.80 -16.53
CA GLU A 141 -11.41 -8.37 -15.99
C GLU A 141 -11.39 -8.50 -14.48
N SER A 142 -11.62 -7.38 -13.77
CA SER A 142 -11.69 -7.39 -12.31
C SER A 142 -12.68 -8.47 -11.83
N PRO A 143 -12.32 -9.31 -10.85
CA PRO A 143 -13.29 -10.22 -10.25
C PRO A 143 -14.50 -9.40 -9.82
N LYS A 144 -15.71 -9.88 -10.14
CA LYS A 144 -16.93 -9.31 -9.55
C LYS A 144 -16.79 -9.47 -8.04
N LEU A 145 -16.35 -8.41 -7.36
CA LEU A 145 -16.35 -8.32 -5.90
C LEU A 145 -17.73 -8.79 -5.48
N TYR A 146 -17.79 -9.88 -4.70
CA TYR A 146 -19.04 -10.44 -4.21
C TYR A 146 -19.84 -9.29 -3.60
N SER A 147 -20.83 -8.83 -4.34
CA SER A 147 -21.81 -7.89 -3.85
C SER A 147 -22.60 -8.68 -2.82
N ASP A 148 -22.65 -8.19 -1.59
CA ASP A 148 -23.48 -8.73 -0.53
C ASP A 148 -24.84 -9.12 -1.11
N GLN A 149 -25.10 -10.43 -1.20
CA GLN A 149 -26.43 -10.93 -1.48
C GLN A 149 -27.28 -10.66 -0.24
N SER A 150 -28.01 -9.55 -0.26
CA SER A 150 -29.26 -9.43 0.48
C SER A 150 -30.40 -9.17 -0.50
N SER A 151 -30.55 -10.08 -1.46
CA SER A 151 -31.79 -10.25 -2.22
C SER A 151 -32.77 -11.08 -1.38
N VAL A 152 -33.45 -10.46 -0.41
CA VAL A 152 -34.72 -11.01 0.08
C VAL A 152 -35.83 -10.39 -0.76
N SER A 153 -36.16 -11.08 -1.85
CA SER A 153 -37.44 -10.93 -2.53
C SER A 153 -38.42 -11.90 -1.88
N GLY A 154 -39.36 -11.37 -1.10
CA GLY A 154 -40.42 -12.12 -0.44
C GLY A 154 -41.76 -11.46 -0.75
N ASN A 155 -42.40 -11.97 -1.80
CA ASN A 155 -43.67 -11.56 -2.37
C ASN A 155 -44.83 -11.80 -1.38
N GLY A 156 -45.74 -10.83 -1.24
CA GLY A 156 -46.96 -10.97 -0.42
C GLY A 156 -48.12 -10.15 -0.97
N LYS A 157 -48.80 -10.67 -2.00
CA LYS A 157 -50.15 -10.26 -2.41
C LYS A 157 -51.14 -11.23 -1.78
N GLY A 158 -52.21 -10.73 -1.14
CA GLY A 158 -53.39 -11.55 -0.87
C GLY A 158 -54.32 -11.06 0.23
N ILE A 159 -55.36 -10.32 -0.20
CA ILE A 159 -56.67 -10.04 0.43
C ILE A 159 -56.67 -9.02 1.58
#